data_AF-A0A1G6YAD2-F1
#
_entry.id   AF-A0A1G6YAD2-F1
#
_cell.length_a   1.000
_cell.length_b   1.000
_cell.length_c   1.000
_cell.angle_alpha   90.00
_cell.angle_beta   90.00
_cell.angle_gamma   90.00
#
_symmetry.space_group_name_H-M   'P 1'
#
loop_
_entity.id
_entity.type
_entity.pdbx_description
1 polymer ?
#
loop_
_entity_poly.entity_id
_entity_poly.type
_entity_poly.pdbx_seq_one_letter_code
_entity_poly.pdbx_strand_id
1 'polypeptide(L)'
;MPLLAHSDKESTIPADGAILERAPTHIEMTFDSPMRLTMVRLTDAEGGDIELQRSDGMAPVTQFQAVPATLLPGAYTVEWRGLSGDGHPMQGSFSFEIAN
;
A
#
# COMPACT_ATOMS: atom_id res chain seq x y z
N MET A 1 12.99 18.64 20.21
CA MET A 1 11.74 18.78 19.46
C MET A 1 11.72 17.67 18.43
N PRO A 2 10.72 16.76 18.40
CA PRO A 2 10.73 15.75 17.36
C PRO A 2 10.32 16.42 16.04
N LEU A 3 11.22 16.35 15.07
CA LEU A 3 10.93 16.73 13.69
C LEU A 3 10.13 15.58 13.08
N LEU A 4 8.81 15.57 13.29
CA LEU A 4 7.90 14.74 12.52
C LEU A 4 7.84 15.32 11.12
N ALA A 5 8.83 15.01 10.29
CA ALA A 5 8.76 15.20 8.86
C ALA A 5 7.83 14.12 8.29
N HIS A 6 6.54 14.18 8.64
CA HIS A 6 5.52 13.52 7.85
C HIS A 6 5.42 14.34 6.56
N SER A 7 6.09 13.85 5.51
CA SER A 7 5.82 14.35 4.17
C SER A 7 4.39 13.96 3.84
N ASP A 8 3.48 14.90 4.08
CA ASP A 8 2.02 14.87 4.00
C ASP A 8 1.44 14.50 2.62
N LYS A 9 2.25 13.94 1.71
CA LYS A 9 1.91 13.86 0.29
C LYS A 9 1.46 12.48 -0.19
N GLU A 10 1.69 11.44 0.60
CA GLU A 10 1.27 10.09 0.28
C GLU A 10 0.66 9.47 1.54
N SER A 11 -0.60 9.05 1.47
CA SER A 11 -1.31 8.43 2.59
C SER A 11 -1.71 7.02 2.23
N THR A 12 -1.53 6.08 3.16
CA THR A 12 -1.93 4.69 2.99
C THR A 12 -2.99 4.30 4.00
N ILE A 13 -3.88 3.42 3.59
CA ILE A 13 -4.85 2.77 4.49
C ILE A 13 -4.69 1.27 4.24
N PRO A 14 -4.21 0.47 5.20
CA PRO A 14 -3.73 0.84 6.53
C PRO A 14 -2.55 1.83 6.49
N ALA A 15 -2.43 2.66 7.54
CA ALA A 15 -1.26 3.53 7.69
C ALA A 15 0.02 2.70 7.86
N ASP A 16 1.15 3.24 7.43
CA ASP A 16 2.45 2.60 7.64
C ASP A 16 2.72 2.38 9.15
N GLY A 17 3.08 1.15 9.50
CA GLY A 17 3.25 0.69 10.88
C GLY A 17 1.96 0.55 11.68
N ALA A 18 0.78 0.59 11.04
CA ALA A 18 -0.49 0.43 11.74
C ALA A 18 -0.66 -1.00 12.29
N ILE A 19 -1.17 -1.09 13.51
CA ILE A 19 -1.58 -2.35 14.14
C ILE A 19 -3.11 -2.41 14.08
N LEU A 20 -3.62 -3.39 13.34
CA LEU A 20 -5.03 -3.60 13.08
C LEU A 20 -5.55 -4.74 13.95
N GLU A 21 -6.72 -4.56 14.54
CA GLU A 21 -7.39 -5.64 15.29
C GLU A 21 -7.99 -6.70 14.37
N ARG A 22 -8.19 -6.39 13.09
CA ARG A 22 -8.81 -7.27 12.09
C ARG A 22 -8.22 -7.01 10.72
N ALA A 23 -8.25 -8.01 9.85
CA ALA A 23 -7.81 -7.87 8.47
C ALA A 23 -8.51 -6.68 7.77
N PRO A 24 -7.74 -5.80 7.08
CA PRO A 24 -8.30 -4.70 6.31
C PRO A 24 -9.14 -5.24 5.15
N THR A 25 -10.26 -4.58 4.86
CA THR A 25 -11.12 -4.95 3.72
C THR A 25 -10.53 -4.52 2.38
N HIS A 26 -9.68 -3.51 2.39
CA HIS A 26 -8.97 -2.99 1.23
C HIS A 26 -7.69 -2.29 1.69
N ILE A 27 -6.75 -2.19 0.77
CA ILE A 27 -5.54 -1.40 0.86
C ILE A 27 -5.74 -0.21 -0.07
N GLU A 28 -5.59 0.99 0.46
CA GLU A 28 -5.66 2.24 -0.28
C GLU A 28 -4.32 2.96 -0.23
N MET A 29 -3.93 3.56 -1.35
CA MET A 29 -2.80 4.48 -1.44
C MET A 29 -3.27 5.74 -2.16
N THR A 30 -3.09 6.88 -1.53
CA THR A 30 -3.39 8.20 -2.10
C THR A 30 -2.08 8.89 -2.43
N PHE A 31 -1.97 9.36 -3.67
CA PHE A 31 -0.83 10.06 -4.24
C PHE A 31 -1.19 11.51 -4.56
N ASP A 32 -0.24 12.42 -4.45
CA ASP A 32 -0.38 13.83 -4.84
C ASP A 32 -0.69 14.03 -6.33
N SER A 33 -0.20 13.13 -7.19
CA SER A 33 -0.37 13.18 -8.63
C SER A 33 -0.79 11.81 -9.19
N PRO A 34 -1.44 11.76 -10.38
CA PRO A 34 -1.89 10.50 -10.97
C PRO A 34 -0.70 9.56 -11.17
N MET A 35 -0.72 8.42 -10.49
CA MET A 35 0.33 7.41 -10.55
C MET A 35 -0.18 6.16 -11.24
N ARG A 36 0.57 5.68 -12.23
CA ARG A 36 0.31 4.40 -12.89
C ARG A 36 1.10 3.31 -12.20
N LEU A 37 0.43 2.51 -11.38
CA LEU A 37 1.05 1.41 -10.66
C LEU A 37 1.34 0.24 -11.61
N THR A 38 2.61 -0.12 -11.72
CA THR A 38 3.08 -1.23 -12.55
C THR A 38 3.20 -2.51 -11.73
N MET A 39 3.52 -2.38 -10.44
CA MET A 39 3.66 -3.49 -9.50
C MET A 39 3.07 -3.08 -8.15
N VAL A 40 2.27 -3.97 -7.57
CA VAL A 40 1.81 -3.87 -6.18
C VAL A 40 1.80 -5.29 -5.67
N ARG A 41 2.53 -5.53 -4.57
CA ARG A 41 2.76 -6.84 -3.99
C ARG A 41 2.52 -6.76 -2.50
N LEU A 42 1.73 -7.69 -1.98
CA LEU A 42 1.54 -7.86 -0.55
C LEU A 42 2.27 -9.12 -0.13
N THR A 43 3.10 -9.01 0.89
CA THR A 43 3.90 -10.12 1.40
C THR A 43 3.65 -10.26 2.90
N ASP A 44 3.43 -11.49 3.37
CA ASP A 44 3.39 -11.80 4.80
C ASP A 44 4.80 -11.88 5.41
N ALA A 45 4.89 -11.87 6.75
CA ALA A 45 6.12 -12.05 7.53
C ALA A 45 6.91 -13.32 7.15
N GLU A 46 6.23 -14.38 6.70
CA GLU A 46 6.84 -15.62 6.22
C GLU A 46 7.41 -15.49 4.79
N GLY A 47 7.25 -14.34 4.13
CA GLY A 47 7.62 -14.13 2.73
C GLY A 47 6.59 -14.64 1.73
N GLY A 48 5.41 -15.04 2.21
CA GLY A 48 4.29 -15.50 1.39
C GLY A 48 3.67 -14.36 0.58
N ASP A 49 3.56 -14.53 -0.73
CA ASP A 49 2.86 -13.60 -1.61
C ASP A 49 1.35 -13.73 -1.41
N ILE A 50 0.68 -12.61 -1.15
CA ILE A 50 -0.78 -12.55 -1.04
C ILE A 50 -1.34 -11.86 -2.29
N GLU A 51 -2.29 -12.53 -2.93
CA GLU A 51 -2.98 -11.98 -4.09
C GLU A 51 -3.78 -10.72 -3.72
N LEU A 52 -3.64 -9.69 -4.57
CA LEU A 52 -4.32 -8.41 -4.47
C LEU A 52 -5.20 -8.19 -5.70
N GLN A 53 -6.49 -7.94 -5.48
CA GLN A 53 -7.43 -7.55 -6.52
C GLN A 53 -7.45 -6.03 -6.65
N ARG A 54 -6.71 -5.51 -7.63
CA ARG A 54 -6.57 -4.08 -7.89
C ARG A 54 -7.76 -3.49 -8.67
N SER A 55 -8.18 -2.27 -8.33
CA SER A 55 -9.35 -1.61 -8.93
C SER A 55 -9.00 -0.59 -10.03
N ASP A 56 -7.73 -0.26 -10.22
CA ASP A 56 -7.24 0.79 -11.13
C ASP A 56 -7.24 0.39 -12.61
N GLY A 57 -7.34 -0.90 -12.93
CA GLY A 57 -7.31 -1.39 -14.31
C GLY A 57 -6.03 -1.02 -15.08
N MET A 58 -4.90 -0.80 -14.39
CA MET A 58 -3.63 -0.31 -14.94
C MET A 58 -3.67 1.12 -15.50
N ALA A 59 -4.70 1.90 -15.15
CA ALA A 59 -4.79 3.32 -15.46
C ALA A 59 -4.04 4.16 -14.41
N PRO A 60 -3.55 5.36 -14.77
CA PRO A 60 -3.01 6.30 -13.78
C PRO A 60 -4.14 6.77 -12.84
N VAL A 61 -3.94 6.57 -11.55
CA VAL A 61 -4.91 6.94 -10.50
C VAL A 61 -4.21 7.75 -9.41
N THR A 62 -4.91 8.74 -8.85
CA THR A 62 -4.46 9.46 -7.65
C THR A 62 -4.80 8.67 -6.38
N GLN A 63 -5.86 7.87 -6.43
CA GLN A 63 -6.25 6.97 -5.35
C GLN A 63 -6.26 5.54 -5.91
N PHE A 64 -5.33 4.73 -5.42
CA PHE A 64 -5.28 3.31 -5.71
C PHE A 64 -6.00 2.54 -4.62
N GLN A 65 -6.81 1.56 -5.02
CA GLN A 65 -7.44 0.62 -4.12
C GLN A 65 -7.18 -0.81 -4.59
N ALA A 66 -6.85 -1.69 -3.65
CA ALA A 66 -6.75 -3.11 -3.88
C ALA A 66 -7.36 -3.89 -2.72
N VAL A 67 -8.07 -4.97 -3.03
CA VAL A 67 -8.65 -5.86 -2.03
C VAL A 67 -7.72 -7.07 -1.86
N PRO A 68 -7.12 -7.28 -0.69
CA PRO A 68 -6.36 -8.48 -0.42
C PRO A 68 -7.27 -9.71 -0.29
N ALA A 69 -6.72 -10.89 -0.58
CA ALA A 69 -7.30 -12.15 -0.14
C ALA A 69 -7.38 -12.21 1.40
N THR A 70 -7.99 -13.26 1.94
CA THR A 70 -8.10 -13.45 3.40
C THR A 70 -6.72 -13.39 4.06
N LEU A 71 -6.53 -12.38 4.92
CA LEU A 71 -5.31 -12.19 5.70
C LEU A 71 -5.48 -12.85 7.07
N LEU A 72 -4.45 -13.57 7.50
CA LEU A 72 -4.34 -14.12 8.84
C LEU A 72 -3.69 -13.07 9.78
N PRO A 73 -3.83 -13.20 11.11
CA PRO A 73 -3.01 -12.45 12.05
C PRO A 73 -1.51 -12.63 11.76
N GLY A 74 -0.79 -11.51 11.67
CA GLY A 74 0.60 -11.49 11.22
C GLY A 74 1.05 -10.09 10.78
N ALA A 75 2.34 -9.96 10.51
CA ALA A 75 2.92 -8.74 9.96
C ALA A 75 2.94 -8.83 8.42
N TYR A 76 2.57 -7.75 7.77
CA TYR A 76 2.45 -7.66 6.32
C TYR A 76 3.24 -6.48 5.79
N THR A 77 3.80 -6.65 4.61
CA THR A 77 4.53 -5.61 3.87
C THR A 77 3.93 -5.46 2.49
N VAL A 78 3.54 -4.23 2.16
CA VAL A 78 3.09 -3.84 0.82
C VAL A 78 4.24 -3.14 0.13
N GLU A 79 4.64 -3.68 -1.01
CA GLU A 79 5.62 -3.07 -1.90
C GLU A 79 4.92 -2.62 -3.18
N TRP A 80 5.20 -1.40 -3.63
CA TRP A 80 4.62 -0.88 -4.85
C TRP A 80 5.64 -0.15 -5.72
N ARG A 81 5.40 -0.19 -7.02
CA ARG A 81 6.15 0.56 -8.03
C ARG A 81 5.17 1.14 -9.03
N GLY A 82 5.41 2.38 -9.41
CA GLY A 82 4.58 3.10 -10.36
C GLY A 82 5.36 4.13 -11.15
N LEU A 83 4.68 4.73 -12.10
CA LEU A 83 5.18 5.87 -12.88
C LEU A 83 4.26 7.05 -12.58
N SER A 84 4.83 8.17 -12.15
CA SER A 84 4.09 9.43 -12.02
C SER A 84 3.66 9.95 -13.40
N GLY A 85 2.73 10.90 -13.43
CA GLY A 85 2.27 11.57 -14.65
C GLY A 85 3.43 12.19 -15.48
N ASP A 86 4.50 12.63 -14.83
CA ASP A 86 5.71 13.17 -15.45
C ASP A 86 6.65 12.10 -16.05
N GLY A 87 6.30 10.82 -15.93
CA GLY A 87 7.11 9.69 -16.41
C GLY A 87 8.26 9.29 -15.47
N HIS A 88 8.33 9.90 -14.28
CA HIS A 88 9.32 9.53 -13.27
C HIS A 88 8.89 8.22 -12.57
N PRO A 89 9.77 7.20 -12.52
CA PRO A 89 9.50 5.99 -11.77
C PRO A 89 9.54 6.28 -10.28
N MET A 90 8.49 5.88 -9.58
CA MET A 90 8.31 5.98 -8.13
C MET A 90 8.15 4.58 -7.56
N GLN A 91 8.61 4.40 -6.33
CA GLN A 91 8.45 3.16 -5.60
C GLN A 91 8.36 3.47 -4.11
N GLY A 92 7.65 2.61 -3.40
CA GLY A 92 7.50 2.71 -1.97
C GLY A 92 7.14 1.37 -1.36
N SER A 93 7.23 1.33 -0.04
CA SER A 93 6.80 0.19 0.74
C SER A 93 6.27 0.68 2.07
N PHE A 94 5.25 0.01 2.58
CA PHE A 94 4.75 0.23 3.93
C PHE A 94 4.37 -1.11 4.55
N SER A 95 4.34 -1.15 5.88
CA SER A 95 3.97 -2.35 6.61
C SER A 95 2.77 -2.12 7.53
N PHE A 96 2.07 -3.19 7.86
CA PHE A 96 1.02 -3.18 8.87
C PHE A 96 0.96 -4.55 9.55
N GLU A 97 0.46 -4.59 10.78
CA GLU A 97 0.32 -5.82 11.55
C GLU A 97 -1.15 -6.09 11.87
N ILE A 98 -1.55 -7.35 11.83
CA ILE A 98 -2.88 -7.80 12.25
C ILE A 98 -2.69 -8.55 13.58
N ALA A 99 -3.21 -7.99 14.67
CA ALA A 99 -2.96 -8.46 16.02
C ALA A 99 -3.84 -9.64 16.49
N ASN A 100 -4.83 -10.08 15.71
CA ASN A 100 -5.87 -11.03 16.17
C ASN A 100 -6.28 -12.09 15.16
#